data_AF-A0A7S3W9Z5-F1
#
_entry.id   AF-A0A7S3W9Z5-F1
#
_cell.length_a   1.000
_cell.length_b   1.000
_cell.length_c   1.000
_cell.angle_alpha   90.00
_cell.angle_beta   90.00
_cell.angle_gamma   90.00
#
_symmetry.space_group_name_H-M   'P 1'
#
loop_
_entity.id
_entity.type
_entity.pdbx_description
1 polymer ?
#
loop_
_entity_poly.entity_id
_entity_poly.type
_entity_poly.pdbx_seq_one_letter_code
_entity_poly.pdbx_strand_id
1 'polypeptide(L)'
;TSTWTSQAALDSAELPGQPALEPLRSVNDGEVVMSWNASDSNGAYIQYYDVAYNSVGGNAFANGQTVQVAGHLTTYTFTGQDAGATRQYWVRGHNSVGDSAADTDTIVVYSSR
;
A
#
# COMPACT_ATOMS: atom_id res chain seq x y z
N THR A 1 45.31 -19.36 -21.70
CA THR A 1 44.82 -18.00 -21.36
C THR A 1 43.46 -18.15 -20.74
N SER A 2 43.34 -17.93 -19.42
CA SER A 2 42.06 -18.07 -18.73
C SER A 2 41.24 -16.80 -18.92
N THR A 3 40.16 -16.88 -19.69
CA THR A 3 39.20 -15.80 -19.92
C THR A 3 38.26 -15.67 -18.73
N TRP A 4 38.69 -14.94 -17.70
CA TRP A 4 37.81 -14.30 -16.70
C TRP A 4 37.31 -12.98 -17.32
N THR A 5 36.07 -12.50 -17.25
CA THR A 5 34.79 -12.92 -16.66
C THR A 5 33.75 -11.96 -17.29
N SER A 6 32.54 -12.40 -17.60
CA SER A 6 31.46 -11.46 -17.92
C SER A 6 31.19 -10.58 -16.71
N GLN A 7 31.41 -9.27 -16.83
CA GLN A 7 30.99 -8.30 -15.82
C GLN A 7 29.46 -8.35 -15.75
N ALA A 8 28.91 -8.80 -14.62
CA ALA A 8 27.50 -8.66 -14.35
C ALA A 8 27.17 -7.16 -14.35
N ALA A 9 26.21 -6.73 -15.17
CA ALA A 9 25.69 -5.38 -15.08
C ALA A 9 25.10 -5.21 -13.67
N LEU A 10 25.47 -4.13 -12.98
CA LEU A 10 24.70 -3.69 -11.82
C LEU A 10 23.37 -3.19 -12.37
N ASP A 11 22.30 -3.94 -12.15
CA ASP A 11 20.96 -3.45 -12.45
C ASP A 11 20.67 -2.30 -11.48
N SER A 12 20.23 -1.16 -12.00
CA SER A 12 19.87 -0.04 -11.14
C SER A 12 18.55 -0.36 -10.47
N ALA A 13 18.41 -0.02 -9.18
CA ALA A 13 17.12 -0.15 -8.52
C ALA A 13 16.10 0.78 -9.17
N GLU A 14 14.85 0.30 -9.28
CA GLU A 14 13.72 1.08 -9.78
C GLU A 14 12.69 1.33 -8.66
N LEU A 15 11.66 2.13 -8.96
CA LEU A 15 10.52 2.25 -8.06
C LEU A 15 9.87 0.87 -7.82
N PRO A 16 9.27 0.65 -6.64
CA PRO A 16 8.57 -0.60 -6.40
C PRO A 16 7.42 -0.81 -7.38
N GLY A 17 7.09 -2.08 -7.64
CA GLY A 17 5.84 -2.43 -8.29
C GLY A 17 4.64 -1.93 -7.49
N GLN A 18 3.52 -1.65 -8.16
CA GLN A 18 2.27 -1.33 -7.48
C GLN A 18 1.86 -2.53 -6.60
N PRO A 19 1.56 -2.35 -5.30
CA PRO A 19 0.98 -3.41 -4.48
C PRO A 19 -0.40 -3.79 -5.03
N ALA A 20 -0.81 -5.06 -4.92
CA ALA A 20 -2.14 -5.46 -5.38
C ALA A 20 -3.10 -5.57 -4.19
N LEU A 21 -4.03 -4.63 -4.08
CA LEU A 21 -4.98 -4.55 -2.99
C LEU A 21 -6.03 -5.67 -3.10
N GLU A 22 -6.24 -6.39 -2.00
CA GLU A 22 -7.35 -7.33 -1.88
C GLU A 22 -8.64 -6.59 -1.49
N PRO A 23 -9.84 -7.13 -1.78
CA PRO A 23 -11.10 -6.49 -1.44
C PRO A 23 -11.14 -6.07 0.03
N LEU A 24 -11.48 -4.80 0.28
CA LEU A 24 -11.58 -4.27 1.63
C LEU A 24 -12.64 -5.04 2.43
N ARG A 25 -12.43 -5.18 3.73
CA ARG A 25 -13.37 -5.83 4.64
C ARG A 25 -13.75 -4.91 5.77
N SER A 26 -15.02 -4.57 5.90
CA SER A 26 -15.53 -3.90 7.10
C SER A 26 -16.14 -4.94 8.04
N VAL A 27 -15.46 -5.18 9.15
CA VAL A 27 -15.71 -6.34 10.04
C VAL A 27 -16.51 -5.97 11.29
N ASN A 28 -16.37 -4.73 11.77
CA ASN A 28 -17.05 -4.18 12.93
C ASN A 28 -17.44 -2.72 12.66
N ASP A 29 -18.21 -2.14 13.58
CA ASP A 29 -18.57 -0.73 13.56
C ASP A 29 -17.31 0.15 13.58
N GLY A 30 -17.11 0.93 12.52
CA GLY A 30 -15.94 1.80 12.39
C GLY A 30 -14.60 1.10 12.17
N GLU A 31 -14.59 -0.17 11.73
CA GLU A 31 -13.36 -0.89 11.37
C GLU A 31 -13.32 -1.27 9.89
N VAL A 32 -12.17 -1.02 9.25
CA VAL A 32 -11.86 -1.47 7.89
C VAL A 32 -10.51 -2.18 7.88
N VAL A 33 -10.54 -3.46 7.53
CA VAL A 33 -9.35 -4.30 7.37
C VAL A 33 -8.91 -4.25 5.92
N MET A 34 -7.64 -3.88 5.74
CA MET A 34 -6.94 -3.84 4.47
C MET A 34 -5.89 -4.95 4.42
N SER A 35 -5.79 -5.61 3.27
CA SER A 35 -4.72 -6.56 2.95
C SER A 35 -4.33 -6.41 1.49
N TRP A 36 -3.07 -6.67 1.16
CA TRP A 36 -2.56 -6.58 -0.21
C TRP A 36 -1.52 -7.65 -0.47
N ASN A 37 -1.21 -7.89 -1.75
CA ASN A 37 -0.02 -8.62 -2.15
C ASN A 37 1.17 -7.67 -2.20
N ALA A 38 2.33 -8.16 -1.78
CA ALA A 38 3.55 -7.36 -1.72
C ALA A 38 3.95 -6.81 -3.10
N SER A 39 4.48 -5.59 -3.12
CA SER A 39 5.12 -4.98 -4.27
C SER A 39 6.35 -5.75 -4.70
N ASP A 40 6.59 -5.84 -6.02
CA ASP A 40 7.90 -6.20 -6.54
C ASP A 40 8.94 -5.16 -6.11
N SER A 41 10.08 -5.64 -5.60
CA SER A 41 11.14 -4.78 -5.07
C SER A 41 11.97 -4.07 -6.15
N ASN A 42 11.95 -4.57 -7.39
CA ASN A 42 12.69 -4.03 -8.53
C ASN A 42 14.14 -3.62 -8.19
N GLY A 43 14.86 -4.51 -7.49
CA GLY A 43 16.27 -4.30 -7.14
C GLY A 43 16.55 -3.57 -5.82
N ALA A 44 15.52 -3.05 -5.13
CA ALA A 44 15.65 -2.50 -3.78
C ALA A 44 14.49 -2.90 -2.87
N TYR A 45 14.80 -3.48 -1.71
CA TYR A 45 13.78 -3.99 -0.79
C TYR A 45 12.75 -2.92 -0.39
N ILE A 46 11.51 -3.36 -0.17
CA ILE A 46 10.42 -2.50 0.31
C ILE A 46 10.70 -2.12 1.77
N GLN A 47 10.87 -0.83 2.03
CA GLN A 47 11.14 -0.31 3.37
C GLN A 47 9.84 -0.21 4.18
N TYR A 48 8.79 0.33 3.57
CA TYR A 48 7.46 0.48 4.16
C TYR A 48 6.39 0.57 3.08
N TYR A 49 5.14 0.46 3.50
CA TYR A 49 3.96 0.83 2.74
C TYR A 49 3.31 2.07 3.38
N ASP A 50 2.92 3.04 2.58
CA ASP A 50 1.96 4.05 3.02
C ASP A 50 0.55 3.53 2.77
N VAL A 51 -0.28 3.52 3.80
CA VAL A 51 -1.73 3.27 3.68
C VAL A 51 -2.49 4.53 4.07
N ALA A 52 -3.55 4.85 3.34
CA ALA A 52 -4.32 6.07 3.57
C ALA A 52 -5.81 5.88 3.29
N TYR A 53 -6.62 6.79 3.82
CA TYR A 53 -8.06 6.84 3.54
C TYR A 53 -8.60 8.27 3.48
N ASN A 54 -9.71 8.43 2.76
CA ASN A 54 -10.42 9.69 2.60
C ASN A 54 -11.87 9.46 2.16
N SER A 55 -12.66 10.54 2.07
CA SER A 55 -13.90 10.54 1.30
C SER A 55 -13.63 10.20 -0.17
N VAL A 56 -14.61 9.60 -0.84
CA VAL A 56 -14.51 9.27 -2.28
C VAL A 56 -14.22 10.53 -3.11
N GLY A 57 -13.25 10.44 -4.01
CA GLY A 57 -12.78 11.58 -4.81
C GLY A 57 -11.84 12.54 -4.05
N GLY A 58 -11.52 12.23 -2.79
CA GLY A 58 -10.45 12.88 -2.05
C GLY A 58 -9.07 12.52 -2.60
N ASN A 59 -8.06 13.27 -2.18
CA ASN A 59 -6.67 12.95 -2.53
C ASN A 59 -6.15 11.86 -1.59
N ALA A 60 -5.53 10.83 -2.18
CA ALA A 60 -5.05 9.63 -1.51
C ALA A 60 -4.09 9.94 -0.35
N PHE A 61 -3.06 10.74 -0.62
CA PHE A 61 -1.96 11.03 0.32
C PHE A 61 -1.82 12.52 0.62
N ALA A 62 -2.85 13.32 0.31
CA ALA A 62 -2.91 14.72 0.71
C ALA A 62 -4.15 14.95 1.57
N ASN A 63 -3.98 15.62 2.71
CA ASN A 63 -5.04 15.98 3.65
C ASN A 63 -5.81 14.80 4.31
N GLY A 64 -5.48 13.55 3.99
CA GLY A 64 -6.01 12.34 4.63
C GLY A 64 -5.09 11.80 5.72
N GLN A 65 -5.59 10.88 6.56
CA GLN A 65 -4.74 10.13 7.48
C GLN A 65 -3.90 9.14 6.67
N THR A 66 -2.58 9.29 6.72
CA THR A 66 -1.61 8.36 6.14
C THR A 66 -0.84 7.68 7.27
N VAL A 67 -0.66 6.37 7.15
CA VAL A 67 0.06 5.55 8.13
C VAL A 67 1.14 4.75 7.41
N GLN A 68 2.34 4.74 7.98
CA GLN A 68 3.43 3.90 7.52
C GLN A 68 3.35 2.53 8.17
N VAL A 69 3.34 1.50 7.34
CA VAL A 69 3.33 0.09 7.70
C VAL A 69 4.67 -0.52 7.30
N ALA A 70 5.31 -1.29 8.20
CA ALA A 70 6.62 -1.87 7.92
C ALA A 70 6.59 -2.74 6.64
N GLY A 71 7.63 -2.67 5.81
CA GLY A 71 7.62 -3.25 4.45
C GLY A 71 7.52 -4.78 4.36
N HIS A 72 7.64 -5.50 5.48
CA HIS A 72 7.41 -6.95 5.57
C HIS A 72 5.96 -7.31 5.96
N LEU A 73 5.13 -6.33 6.27
CA LEU A 73 3.70 -6.50 6.55
C LEU A 73 2.89 -6.17 5.30
N THR A 74 1.79 -6.90 5.12
CA THR A 74 0.88 -6.72 4.00
C THR A 74 -0.58 -6.61 4.44
N THR A 75 -0.78 -6.10 5.66
CA THR A 75 -2.10 -5.85 6.23
C THR A 75 -2.08 -4.66 7.18
N TYR A 76 -3.21 -3.96 7.27
CA TYR A 76 -3.44 -2.89 8.22
C TYR A 76 -4.94 -2.80 8.55
N THR A 77 -5.26 -2.48 9.80
CA THR A 77 -6.65 -2.25 10.23
C THR A 77 -6.83 -0.78 10.56
N PHE A 78 -7.71 -0.11 9.83
CA PHE A 78 -8.19 1.21 10.16
C PHE A 78 -9.29 1.09 11.22
N THR A 79 -9.11 1.78 12.34
CA THR A 79 -10.10 1.88 13.43
C THR A 79 -10.67 3.28 13.52
N GLY A 80 -11.78 3.46 14.24
CA GLY A 80 -12.39 4.78 14.47
C GLY A 80 -12.90 5.43 13.18
N GLN A 81 -13.30 4.62 12.21
CA GLN A 81 -13.90 5.08 10.96
C GLN A 81 -15.37 5.46 11.19
N ASP A 82 -15.89 6.39 10.39
CA ASP A 82 -17.31 6.76 10.48
C ASP A 82 -18.19 5.64 9.94
N ALA A 83 -18.94 4.99 10.83
CA ALA A 83 -19.87 3.92 10.49
C ALA A 83 -20.92 4.39 9.47
N GLY A 84 -21.17 3.56 8.45
CA GLY A 84 -22.12 3.86 7.36
C GLY A 84 -21.59 4.83 6.30
N ALA A 85 -20.40 5.40 6.44
CA ALA A 85 -19.81 6.26 5.43
C ALA A 85 -19.18 5.45 4.28
N THR A 86 -19.29 5.96 3.06
CA THR A 86 -18.50 5.47 1.93
C THR A 86 -17.12 6.11 1.94
N ARG A 87 -16.07 5.29 2.01
CA ARG A 87 -14.67 5.71 2.11
C ARG A 87 -13.84 5.05 1.03
N GLN A 88 -12.85 5.78 0.54
CA GLN A 88 -11.84 5.29 -0.39
C GLN A 88 -10.52 5.11 0.36
N TYR A 89 -9.82 4.04 0.05
CA TYR A 89 -8.55 3.68 0.66
C TYR A 89 -7.46 3.47 -0.39
N TRP A 90 -6.21 3.66 0.02
CA TRP A 90 -5.04 3.51 -0.85
C TRP A 90 -3.90 2.80 -0.14
N VAL A 91 -3.08 2.11 -0.93
CA VAL A 91 -1.80 1.54 -0.50
C VAL A 91 -0.74 1.74 -1.57
N ARG A 92 0.48 2.13 -1.17
CA ARG A 92 1.66 2.21 -2.06
C ARG A 92 2.91 1.73 -1.33
N GLY A 93 3.84 1.10 -2.05
CA GLY A 93 5.12 0.67 -1.51
C GLY A 93 6.19 1.75 -1.64
N HIS A 94 7.17 1.73 -0.74
CA HIS A 94 8.34 2.60 -0.77
C HIS A 94 9.63 1.81 -0.71
N ASN A 95 10.59 2.12 -1.58
CA ASN A 95 11.97 1.67 -1.48
C ASN A 95 12.94 2.87 -1.57
N SER A 96 14.24 2.61 -1.62
CA SER A 96 15.26 3.68 -1.67
C SER A 96 15.18 4.59 -2.91
N VAL A 97 14.45 4.18 -3.94
CA VAL A 97 14.24 4.97 -5.17
C VAL A 97 13.04 5.90 -5.00
N GLY A 98 12.00 5.47 -4.30
CA GLY A 98 10.81 6.26 -4.02
C GLY A 98 9.55 5.42 -3.87
N ASP A 99 8.41 6.07 -4.12
CA ASP A 99 7.08 5.50 -3.97
C ASP A 99 6.59 4.83 -5.27
N SER A 100 5.93 3.69 -5.14
CA SER A 100 5.19 3.07 -6.24
C SER A 100 3.95 3.87 -6.61
N ALA A 101 3.34 3.52 -7.75
CA ALA A 101 1.91 3.81 -7.95
C ALA A 101 1.09 3.21 -6.79
N ALA A 102 0.01 3.88 -6.42
CA ALA A 102 -0.89 3.39 -5.39
C ALA A 102 -2.01 2.54 -5.99
N ASP A 103 -2.41 1.48 -5.30
CA ASP A 103 -3.66 0.79 -5.58
C ASP A 103 -4.77 1.30 -4.65
N THR A 104 -6.03 1.17 -5.06
CA THR A 104 -7.17 1.77 -4.36
C THR A 104 -8.43 0.94 -4.45
N ASP A 105 -9.22 0.97 -3.38
CA ASP A 105 -10.55 0.38 -3.34
C ASP A 105 -11.49 1.26 -2.49
N THR A 106 -12.80 1.09 -2.67
CA THR A 106 -13.85 1.85 -1.99
C THR A 106 -14.82 0.91 -1.29
N ILE A 107 -15.16 1.22 -0.05
CA ILE A 107 -16.09 0.42 0.75
C ILE A 107 -17.05 1.31 1.54
N VAL A 108 -18.23 0.79 1.86
CA VAL A 108 -19.11 1.34 2.89
C VAL A 108 -18.72 0.73 4.23
N VAL A 109 -18.32 1.58 5.18
CA VAL A 109 -17.97 1.15 6.53
C VAL A 109 -19.22 0.59 7.20
N TYR A 110 -19.09 -0.59 7.81
CA TYR A 110 -20.17 -1.26 8.53
C TYR A 110 -20.78 -0.32 9.58
N SER A 111 -22.12 -0.40 9.71
CA SER A 111 -22.89 0.23 10.78
C SER A 111 -23.87 -0.77 11.40
N SER A 112 -23.89 -0.85 12.74
CA SER A 112 -24.97 -1.57 13.42
C SER A 112 -26.25 -0.71 13.37
N ARG A 113 -27.36 -1.29 12.87
CA ARG A 113 -28.68 -0.65 12.85
C ARG A 113 -29.29 -0.52 14.24
#